data_AF-A0A7C3USI3-F1
#
_entry.id   AF-A0A7C3USI3-F1
#
_cell.length_a   1.000
_cell.length_b   1.000
_cell.length_c   1.000
_cell.angle_alpha   90.00
_cell.angle_beta   90.00
_cell.angle_gamma   90.00
#
_symmetry.space_group_name_H-M   'P 1'
#
loop_
_entity.id
_entity.type
_entity.pdbx_description
1 polymer ?
#
loop_
_entity_poly.entity_id
_entity_poly.type
_entity_poly.pdbx_seq_one_letter_code
_entity_poly.pdbx_strand_id
1 'polypeptide(L)'
;METIEFMMEKMQKNGLFYSSSDADTEGIEGKYYTYEYDEVVKVFKKYNINPELLSVTINGNFEGKNILRLSSNDERDKLKLLFNELKNLRKDRQYPFIDEKIITSINSMMIKSLFKAAKINEKYTVLAKRSIEALLNFLYKDGALYHCGVYGKELMIKAFLEDYAYLIDAFIEAYYLNKEEEYLNLAIKFTREANNFFEKFWYFSLDGFKTIADVFDESYPSSASLMILNNIRLNKFVSGEFSDIINNSIKNYSTKISKYPQYTALAVKCALEWKFKNY
;
A
#
# COMPACT_ATOMS: atom_id res chain seq x y z
N MET A 1 2.74 0.53 14.59
CA MET A 1 3.73 1.58 14.28
C MET A 1 5.04 0.98 13.77
N GLU A 2 5.48 -0.16 14.28
CA GLU A 2 6.74 -0.82 13.87
C GLU A 2 6.87 -1.07 12.35
N THR A 3 5.79 -1.42 11.64
CA THR A 3 5.82 -1.55 10.17
C THR A 3 6.14 -0.22 9.49
N ILE A 4 5.58 0.89 9.98
CA ILE A 4 5.90 2.21 9.43
C ILE A 4 7.35 2.56 9.73
N GLU A 5 7.82 2.31 10.95
CA GLU A 5 9.22 2.53 11.34
C GLU A 5 10.18 1.72 10.46
N PHE A 6 9.89 0.45 10.22
CA PHE A 6 10.64 -0.38 9.27
C PHE A 6 10.68 0.23 7.86
N MET A 7 9.53 0.67 7.34
CA MET A 7 9.48 1.30 6.01
C MET A 7 10.34 2.57 5.97
N MET A 8 10.28 3.40 7.01
CA MET A 8 11.08 4.62 7.12
C MET A 8 12.59 4.36 7.27
N GLU A 9 12.97 3.30 7.98
CA GLU A 9 14.38 3.00 8.26
C GLU A 9 15.08 2.23 7.12
N LYS A 10 14.34 1.36 6.41
CA LYS A 10 14.94 0.39 5.48
C LYS A 10 14.45 0.51 4.05
N MET A 11 13.19 0.91 3.85
CA MET A 11 12.53 0.84 2.54
C MET A 11 12.30 2.22 1.92
N GLN A 12 13.07 3.24 2.31
CA GLN A 12 12.77 4.63 1.97
C GLN A 12 14.05 5.44 1.74
N LYS A 13 14.05 6.25 0.67
CA LYS A 13 15.06 7.31 0.43
C LYS A 13 14.41 8.62 -0.04
N ASN A 14 14.75 9.73 0.62
CA ASN A 14 14.22 11.08 0.35
C ASN A 14 12.67 11.25 0.28
N GLY A 15 11.90 10.62 1.17
CA GLY A 15 10.43 10.63 1.15
C GLY A 15 9.79 9.63 0.17
N LEU A 16 10.58 8.87 -0.59
CA LEU A 16 10.08 7.85 -1.51
C LEU A 16 10.39 6.44 -1.00
N PHE A 17 9.47 5.51 -1.24
CA PHE A 17 9.52 4.13 -0.79
C PHE A 17 9.86 3.18 -1.94
N TYR A 18 10.78 2.26 -1.66
CA TYR A 18 11.22 1.19 -2.54
C TYR A 18 10.15 0.11 -2.69
N SER A 19 10.09 -0.55 -3.86
CA SER A 19 8.98 -1.43 -4.21
C SER A 19 8.99 -2.76 -3.47
N SER A 20 10.18 -3.32 -3.22
CA SER A 20 10.29 -4.66 -2.65
C SER A 20 11.66 -4.94 -2.05
N SER A 21 11.69 -5.91 -1.15
CA SER A 21 12.90 -6.56 -0.66
C SER A 21 12.78 -8.04 -1.01
N ASP A 22 13.88 -8.64 -1.45
CA ASP A 22 13.91 -10.06 -1.76
C ASP A 22 13.67 -10.90 -0.50
N ALA A 23 13.04 -12.05 -0.67
CA ALA A 23 12.93 -13.05 0.39
C ALA A 23 14.26 -13.78 0.62
N ASP A 24 15.09 -13.87 -0.42
CA ASP A 24 16.35 -14.60 -0.41
C ASP A 24 17.53 -13.75 0.05
N THR A 25 18.45 -14.38 0.76
CA THR A 25 19.77 -13.80 1.02
C THR A 25 20.80 -14.90 0.86
N GLU A 26 21.78 -14.68 -0.03
CA GLU A 26 22.82 -15.66 -0.35
C GLU A 26 22.26 -17.02 -0.82
N GLY A 27 21.16 -16.98 -1.59
CA GLY A 27 20.51 -18.18 -2.16
C GLY A 27 19.71 -19.01 -1.14
N ILE A 28 19.42 -18.47 0.04
CA ILE A 28 18.63 -19.13 1.08
C ILE A 28 17.44 -18.23 1.44
N GLU A 29 16.23 -18.78 1.29
CA GLU A 29 14.98 -18.09 1.60
C GLU A 29 14.91 -17.74 3.09
N GLY A 30 14.58 -16.48 3.38
CA GLY A 30 14.36 -16.01 4.74
C GLY A 30 15.60 -16.04 5.65
N LYS A 31 16.82 -16.23 5.13
CA LYS A 31 18.07 -16.35 5.92
C LYS A 31 18.26 -15.22 6.94
N TYR A 32 17.91 -13.99 6.58
CA TYR A 32 18.00 -12.84 7.48
C TYR A 32 16.97 -12.89 8.63
N TYR A 33 15.79 -13.46 8.38
CA TYR A 33 14.64 -13.44 9.30
C TYR A 33 14.45 -14.73 10.12
N THR A 34 15.19 -15.79 9.79
CA THR A 34 15.15 -17.10 10.47
C THR A 34 16.21 -17.21 11.55
N TYR A 35 15.98 -18.00 12.59
CA TYR A 35 16.94 -18.19 13.68
C TYR A 35 17.15 -19.66 14.02
N GLU A 36 18.35 -19.97 14.51
CA GLU A 36 18.65 -21.28 15.09
C GLU A 36 18.00 -21.40 16.48
N TYR A 37 17.56 -22.59 16.86
CA TYR A 37 16.91 -22.82 18.16
C TYR A 37 17.81 -22.39 19.33
N ASP A 38 19.07 -22.83 19.34
CA ASP A 38 20.02 -22.53 20.42
C ASP A 38 20.37 -21.04 20.52
N GLU A 39 20.30 -20.31 19.40
CA GLU A 39 20.53 -18.87 19.35
C GLU A 39 19.42 -18.12 20.08
N VAL A 40 18.16 -18.44 19.77
CA VAL A 40 17.01 -17.75 20.36
C VAL A 40 16.75 -18.18 21.79
N VAL A 41 16.90 -19.46 22.13
CA VAL A 41 16.60 -19.96 23.49
C VAL A 41 17.46 -19.29 24.56
N LYS A 42 18.71 -18.90 24.24
CA LYS A 42 19.56 -18.12 25.15
C LYS A 42 18.94 -16.77 25.49
N VAL A 43 18.43 -16.07 24.48
CA VAL A 43 17.76 -14.77 24.66
C VAL A 43 16.45 -14.95 25.44
N PHE A 44 15.66 -15.96 25.11
CA PHE A 44 14.39 -16.24 25.78
C PHE A 44 14.59 -16.57 27.27
N LYS A 45 15.63 -17.36 27.61
CA LYS A 45 16.02 -17.65 29.00
C LYS A 45 16.37 -16.37 29.79
N LYS A 46 17.12 -15.45 29.18
CA LYS A 46 17.51 -14.17 29.81
C LYS A 46 16.29 -13.34 30.24
N TYR A 47 15.21 -13.39 29.46
CA TYR A 47 13.97 -12.66 29.73
C TYR A 47 12.88 -13.50 30.42
N ASN A 48 13.17 -14.75 30.77
CA ASN A 48 12.21 -15.70 31.36
C ASN A 48 10.94 -15.88 30.51
N ILE A 49 11.10 -16.01 29.19
CA ILE A 49 10.00 -16.17 28.21
C ILE A 49 10.02 -17.60 27.64
N ASN A 50 8.86 -18.24 27.55
CA ASN A 50 8.74 -19.56 26.90
C ASN A 50 8.91 -19.41 25.37
N PRO A 51 9.86 -20.12 24.72
CA PRO A 51 10.01 -20.16 23.26
C PRO A 51 8.73 -20.45 22.47
N GLU A 52 7.84 -21.28 23.00
CA GLU A 52 6.58 -21.65 22.34
C GLU A 52 5.64 -20.45 22.12
N LEU A 53 5.77 -19.39 22.93
CA LEU A 53 5.02 -18.15 22.76
C LEU A 53 5.23 -17.52 21.38
N LEU A 54 6.43 -17.69 20.81
CA LEU A 54 6.79 -17.21 19.49
C LEU A 54 6.90 -18.34 18.47
N SER A 55 6.26 -19.48 18.74
CA SER A 55 6.24 -20.69 17.90
C SER A 55 7.64 -21.30 17.66
N VAL A 56 8.60 -21.06 18.54
CA VAL A 56 9.97 -21.58 18.40
C VAL A 56 10.01 -23.04 18.82
N THR A 57 10.57 -23.90 17.96
CA THR A 57 10.71 -25.34 18.21
C THR A 57 12.16 -25.80 17.98
N ILE A 58 12.53 -26.93 18.59
CA ILE A 58 13.88 -27.50 18.43
C ILE A 58 14.18 -27.93 16.99
N ASN A 59 13.18 -28.42 16.26
CA ASN A 59 13.30 -28.85 14.88
C ASN A 59 13.11 -27.70 13.87
N GLY A 60 12.83 -26.49 14.34
CA GLY A 60 12.41 -25.37 13.51
C GLY A 60 10.95 -25.43 13.07
N ASN A 61 10.44 -24.29 12.63
CA ASN A 61 9.10 -24.11 12.06
C ASN A 61 9.14 -23.61 10.59
N PHE A 62 10.34 -23.47 10.03
CA PHE A 62 10.60 -23.09 8.64
C PHE A 62 11.99 -23.61 8.23
N GLU A 63 12.03 -24.58 7.31
CA GLU A 63 13.29 -25.14 6.76
C GLU A 63 14.34 -25.53 7.81
N GLY A 64 13.93 -26.15 8.92
CA GLY A 64 14.84 -26.53 10.02
C GLY A 64 15.25 -25.39 10.94
N LYS A 65 14.84 -24.14 10.63
CA LYS A 65 15.05 -22.93 11.44
C LYS A 65 13.73 -22.39 11.98
N ASN A 66 13.80 -21.32 12.77
CA ASN A 66 12.63 -20.70 13.39
C ASN A 66 12.35 -19.31 12.82
N ILE A 67 11.14 -19.10 12.32
CA ILE A 67 10.51 -17.79 12.13
C ILE A 67 9.67 -17.49 13.37
N LEU A 68 9.89 -16.34 13.98
CA LEU A 68 9.14 -15.95 15.18
C LEU A 68 7.72 -15.54 14.80
N ARG A 69 6.72 -16.22 15.37
CA ARG A 69 5.31 -15.95 15.14
C ARG A 69 4.61 -15.70 16.46
N LEU A 70 4.14 -14.47 16.64
CA LEU A 70 3.37 -14.08 17.81
C LEU A 70 1.92 -14.54 17.64
N SER A 71 1.42 -15.38 18.54
CA SER A 71 0.07 -15.94 18.49
C SER A 71 -1.02 -14.95 18.91
N SER A 72 -0.71 -14.00 19.79
CA SER A 72 -1.61 -12.91 20.21
C SER A 72 -0.88 -11.59 20.42
N ASN A 73 -1.53 -10.46 20.12
CA ASN A 73 -0.92 -9.14 20.26
C ASN A 73 -0.84 -8.64 21.72
N ASP A 74 -1.53 -9.30 22.66
CA ASP A 74 -1.67 -8.84 24.06
C ASP A 74 -0.36 -8.82 24.84
N GLU A 75 0.66 -9.54 24.35
CA GLU A 75 1.97 -9.62 25.01
C GLU A 75 3.06 -8.78 24.32
N ARG A 76 2.75 -8.12 23.20
CA ARG A 76 3.76 -7.46 22.36
C ARG A 76 4.59 -6.42 23.12
N ASP A 77 3.97 -5.62 23.98
CA ASP A 77 4.68 -4.59 24.76
C ASP A 77 5.65 -5.20 25.79
N LYS A 78 5.30 -6.35 26.39
CA LYS A 78 6.17 -7.09 27.31
C LYS A 78 7.38 -7.70 26.58
N LEU A 79 7.21 -8.02 25.31
CA LEU A 79 8.24 -8.63 24.45
C LEU A 79 9.16 -7.61 23.77
N LYS A 80 8.98 -6.31 23.99
CA LYS A 80 9.74 -5.26 23.29
C LYS A 80 11.25 -5.40 23.44
N LEU A 81 11.74 -5.67 24.66
CA LEU A 81 13.17 -5.88 24.92
C LEU A 81 13.68 -7.16 24.25
N LEU A 82 12.90 -8.24 24.31
CA LEU A 82 13.21 -9.50 23.62
C LEU A 82 13.37 -9.26 22.11
N PHE A 83 12.42 -8.59 21.47
CA PHE A 83 12.47 -8.31 20.04
C PHE A 83 13.67 -7.44 19.65
N ASN A 84 14.09 -6.49 20.50
CA ASN A 84 15.29 -5.71 20.25
C ASN A 84 16.56 -6.58 20.29
N GLU A 85 16.67 -7.50 21.25
CA GLU A 85 17.84 -8.41 21.31
C GLU A 85 17.86 -9.39 20.14
N LEU A 86 16.70 -9.91 19.72
CA LEU A 86 16.59 -10.74 18.53
C LEU A 86 16.92 -9.98 17.23
N LYS A 87 16.47 -8.72 17.10
CA LYS A 87 16.88 -7.84 15.99
C LYS A 87 18.40 -7.64 15.97
N ASN A 88 19.02 -7.51 17.14
CA ASN A 88 20.47 -7.35 17.26
C ASN A 88 21.24 -8.61 16.85
N LEU A 89 20.71 -9.81 17.12
CA LEU A 89 21.35 -11.07 16.71
C LEU A 89 21.51 -11.19 15.19
N ARG A 90 20.55 -10.67 14.41
CA ARG A 90 20.59 -10.71 12.96
C ARG A 90 21.25 -9.49 12.30
N LYS A 91 21.66 -8.48 13.06
CA LYS A 91 22.12 -7.19 12.51
C LYS A 91 23.36 -7.31 11.61
N ASP A 92 24.22 -8.29 11.92
CA ASP A 92 25.50 -8.52 11.24
C ASP A 92 25.36 -9.49 10.05
N ARG A 93 24.15 -10.02 9.81
CA ARG A 93 23.83 -10.85 8.65
C ARG A 93 23.62 -9.95 7.44
N GLN A 94 23.94 -10.46 6.25
CA GLN A 94 23.62 -9.74 5.01
C GLN A 94 22.11 -9.50 4.94
N TYR A 95 21.72 -8.25 4.74
CA TYR A 95 20.33 -7.88 4.54
C TYR A 95 19.88 -8.32 3.14
N PRO A 96 18.61 -8.74 2.94
CA PRO A 96 18.14 -9.09 1.61
C PRO A 96 18.25 -7.91 0.63
N PHE A 97 18.38 -8.22 -0.65
CA PHE A 97 18.44 -7.18 -1.69
C PHE A 97 17.16 -6.34 -1.69
N ILE A 98 17.30 -5.04 -1.95
CA ILE A 98 16.18 -4.10 -2.05
C ILE A 98 16.10 -3.63 -3.50
N ASP A 99 14.94 -3.84 -4.13
CA ASP A 99 14.63 -3.21 -5.42
C ASP A 99 14.31 -1.73 -5.18
N GLU A 100 15.24 -0.86 -5.55
CA GLU A 100 15.13 0.59 -5.35
C GLU A 100 14.12 1.28 -6.30
N LYS A 101 13.39 0.53 -7.11
CA LYS A 101 12.32 1.05 -7.95
C LYS A 101 11.25 1.74 -7.09
N ILE A 102 10.94 2.99 -7.46
CA ILE A 102 9.84 3.75 -6.89
C ILE A 102 8.64 3.56 -7.81
N ILE A 103 7.52 3.07 -7.26
CA ILE A 103 6.27 2.85 -7.99
C ILE A 103 5.19 3.78 -7.40
N THR A 104 4.46 4.47 -8.28
CA THR A 104 3.45 5.46 -7.88
C THR A 104 2.35 4.86 -7.02
N SER A 105 1.77 3.72 -7.43
CA SER A 105 0.73 3.03 -6.66
C SER A 105 1.21 2.63 -5.25
N ILE A 106 2.36 1.95 -5.13
CA ILE A 106 2.94 1.53 -3.85
C ILE A 106 3.22 2.72 -2.93
N ASN A 107 3.83 3.78 -3.48
CA ASN A 107 4.12 4.98 -2.70
C ASN A 107 2.84 5.65 -2.22
N SER A 108 1.81 5.70 -3.06
CA SER A 108 0.52 6.29 -2.73
C SER A 108 -0.21 5.50 -1.64
N MET A 109 -0.14 4.16 -1.66
CA MET A 109 -0.62 3.30 -0.57
C MET A 109 0.11 3.58 0.75
N MET A 110 1.44 3.74 0.72
CA MET A 110 2.22 4.07 1.90
C MET A 110 1.88 5.47 2.43
N ILE A 111 1.76 6.47 1.56
CA ILE A 111 1.40 7.85 1.91
C ILE A 111 0.01 7.90 2.56
N LYS A 112 -0.98 7.22 1.98
CA LYS A 112 -2.31 7.07 2.59
C LYS A 112 -2.22 6.44 3.97
N SER A 113 -1.37 5.42 4.14
CA SER A 113 -1.17 4.76 5.43
C SER A 113 -0.54 5.69 6.46
N LEU A 114 0.36 6.58 6.06
CA LEU A 114 0.92 7.62 6.93
C LEU A 114 -0.15 8.64 7.37
N PHE A 115 -1.01 9.12 6.46
CA PHE A 115 -2.14 9.98 6.84
C PHE A 115 -3.12 9.28 7.79
N LYS A 116 -3.37 7.98 7.59
CA LYS A 116 -4.17 7.21 8.55
C LYS A 116 -3.50 7.11 9.91
N ALA A 117 -2.20 6.83 9.95
CA ALA A 117 -1.43 6.74 11.18
C ALA A 117 -1.35 8.09 11.91
N ALA A 118 -1.43 9.20 11.18
CA ALA A 118 -1.43 10.54 11.75
C ALA A 118 -2.62 10.81 12.70
N LYS A 119 -3.74 10.10 12.53
CA LYS A 119 -4.89 10.13 13.46
C LYS A 119 -4.52 9.65 14.87
N ILE A 120 -3.48 8.83 14.98
CA ILE A 120 -2.98 8.28 16.24
C ILE A 120 -1.74 9.05 16.72
N ASN A 121 -0.88 9.49 15.78
CA ASN A 121 0.33 10.24 16.10
C ASN A 121 0.66 11.26 15.00
N GLU A 122 0.52 12.54 15.33
CA GLU A 122 0.66 13.68 14.41
C GLU A 122 2.02 13.75 13.70
N LYS A 123 3.08 13.12 14.23
CA LYS A 123 4.40 13.07 13.56
C LYS A 123 4.31 12.51 12.14
N TYR A 124 3.34 11.62 11.88
CA TYR A 124 3.16 11.01 10.57
C TYR A 124 2.56 11.96 9.54
N THR A 125 1.90 13.05 9.94
CA THR A 125 1.42 14.09 9.01
C THR A 125 2.60 14.69 8.25
N VAL A 126 3.67 15.09 8.95
CA VAL A 126 4.86 15.69 8.34
C VAL A 126 5.51 14.73 7.35
N LEU A 127 5.59 13.44 7.71
CA LEU A 127 6.15 12.40 6.83
C LEU A 127 5.27 12.17 5.59
N ALA A 128 3.95 12.12 5.75
CA ALA A 128 3.01 11.93 4.65
C ALA A 128 3.10 13.06 3.63
N LYS A 129 3.09 14.33 4.10
CA LYS A 129 3.19 15.51 3.24
C LYS A 129 4.48 15.53 2.44
N ARG A 130 5.62 15.35 3.12
CA ARG A 130 6.93 15.27 2.46
C ARG A 130 6.98 14.17 1.40
N SER A 131 6.35 13.03 1.67
CA SER A 131 6.33 11.89 0.76
C SER A 131 5.47 12.15 -0.49
N ILE A 132 4.33 12.83 -0.34
CA ILE A 132 3.47 13.23 -1.47
C ILE A 132 4.20 14.25 -2.37
N GLU A 133 4.88 15.23 -1.77
CA GLU A 133 5.66 16.23 -2.49
C GLU A 133 6.83 15.57 -3.23
N ALA A 134 7.56 14.69 -2.56
CA ALA A 134 8.65 13.93 -3.18
C ALA A 134 8.14 13.07 -4.35
N LEU A 135 6.98 12.42 -4.20
CA LEU A 135 6.39 11.57 -5.24
C LEU A 135 6.02 12.38 -6.47
N LEU A 136 5.30 13.49 -6.30
CA LEU A 136 4.93 14.37 -7.41
C LEU A 136 6.16 15.00 -8.06
N ASN A 137 7.13 15.46 -7.26
CA ASN A 137 8.38 16.01 -7.79
C ASN A 137 9.22 14.98 -8.57
N PHE A 138 9.09 13.69 -8.27
CA PHE A 138 9.85 12.64 -8.95
C PHE A 138 9.10 12.07 -10.16
N LEU A 139 7.83 11.67 -10.00
CA LEU A 139 7.06 10.91 -10.98
C LEU A 139 5.96 11.70 -11.70
N TYR A 140 5.78 13.00 -11.41
CA TYR A 140 4.92 13.88 -12.20
C TYR A 140 5.78 14.91 -12.96
N LYS A 141 5.94 14.71 -14.28
CA LYS A 141 6.81 15.53 -15.14
C LYS A 141 6.07 15.96 -16.40
N ASP A 142 6.21 17.23 -16.75
CA ASP A 142 5.66 17.82 -17.97
C ASP A 142 4.16 17.55 -18.16
N GLY A 143 3.40 17.56 -17.06
CA GLY A 143 1.96 17.31 -17.05
C GLY A 143 1.55 15.84 -17.10
N ALA A 144 2.50 14.90 -17.11
CA ALA A 144 2.26 13.46 -17.14
C ALA A 144 2.72 12.77 -15.84
N LEU A 145 1.90 11.85 -15.33
CA LEU A 145 2.25 10.95 -14.25
C LEU A 145 2.94 9.71 -14.83
N TYR A 146 3.99 9.23 -14.16
CA TYR A 146 4.74 8.04 -14.53
C TYR A 146 4.46 6.90 -13.54
N HIS A 147 4.47 5.67 -14.05
CA HIS A 147 4.21 4.48 -13.26
C HIS A 147 5.34 4.22 -12.25
N CYS A 148 6.59 4.27 -12.74
CA CYS A 148 7.74 3.98 -11.93
C CYS A 148 9.00 4.72 -12.38
N GLY A 149 9.99 4.77 -11.48
CA GLY A 149 11.29 5.37 -11.74
C GLY A 149 12.37 4.82 -10.81
N VAL A 150 13.63 4.97 -11.23
CA VAL A 150 14.82 4.72 -10.41
C VAL A 150 15.66 5.98 -10.46
N TYR A 151 16.19 6.43 -9.31
CA TYR A 151 17.00 7.64 -9.25
C TYR A 151 18.16 7.60 -10.27
N GLY A 152 18.31 8.70 -11.02
CA GLY A 152 19.36 8.83 -12.05
C GLY A 152 19.06 8.11 -13.37
N LYS A 153 17.89 7.48 -13.52
CA LYS A 153 17.42 6.89 -14.78
C LYS A 153 16.27 7.68 -15.38
N GLU A 154 16.13 7.61 -16.70
CA GLU A 154 15.00 8.23 -17.41
C GLU A 154 13.67 7.55 -17.06
N LEU A 155 12.60 8.33 -17.05
CA LEU A 155 11.25 7.84 -16.83
C LEU A 155 10.65 7.38 -18.16
N MET A 156 10.33 6.09 -18.26
CA MET A 156 9.96 5.47 -19.54
C MET A 156 8.48 5.08 -19.64
N ILE A 157 7.82 4.83 -18.50
CA ILE A 157 6.49 4.21 -18.46
C ILE A 157 5.50 5.20 -17.85
N LYS A 158 4.52 5.65 -18.63
CA LYS A 158 3.42 6.47 -18.12
C LYS A 158 2.56 5.69 -17.13
N ALA A 159 1.90 6.42 -16.24
CA ALA A 159 1.05 5.88 -15.21
C ALA A 159 -0.09 5.03 -15.79
N PHE A 160 -0.39 3.94 -15.09
CA PHE A 160 -1.57 3.13 -15.31
C PHE A 160 -2.74 3.64 -14.48
N LEU A 161 -3.93 3.08 -14.71
CA LEU A 161 -5.12 3.38 -13.91
C LEU A 161 -4.88 3.18 -12.41
N GLU A 162 -4.10 2.15 -12.05
CA GLU A 162 -3.76 1.84 -10.66
C GLU A 162 -3.02 2.98 -9.97
N ASP A 163 -2.03 3.56 -10.65
CA ASP A 163 -1.22 4.66 -10.11
C ASP A 163 -2.11 5.86 -9.79
N TYR A 164 -3.00 6.22 -10.70
CA TYR A 164 -4.00 7.26 -10.48
C TYR A 164 -4.96 6.90 -9.33
N ALA A 165 -5.51 5.68 -9.34
CA ALA A 165 -6.50 5.25 -8.35
C ALA A 165 -5.97 5.38 -6.91
N TYR A 166 -4.76 4.90 -6.67
CA TYR A 166 -4.15 4.96 -5.34
C TYR A 166 -3.66 6.36 -4.97
N LEU A 167 -3.14 7.14 -5.92
CA LEU A 167 -2.72 8.52 -5.67
C LEU A 167 -3.91 9.42 -5.28
N ILE A 168 -5.02 9.31 -6.03
CA ILE A 168 -6.26 10.06 -5.73
C ILE A 168 -6.80 9.67 -4.35
N ASP A 169 -6.81 8.37 -4.03
CA ASP A 169 -7.29 7.89 -2.73
C ASP A 169 -6.40 8.37 -1.57
N ALA A 170 -5.09 8.55 -1.79
CA ALA A 170 -4.19 9.19 -0.84
C ALA A 170 -4.49 10.68 -0.65
N PHE A 171 -4.73 11.44 -1.74
CA PHE A 171 -5.15 12.85 -1.64
C PHE A 171 -6.49 13.03 -0.91
N ILE A 172 -7.46 12.15 -1.16
CA ILE A 172 -8.74 12.18 -0.45
C ILE A 172 -8.55 11.93 1.05
N GLU A 173 -7.70 10.97 1.44
CA GLU A 173 -7.38 10.73 2.85
C GLU A 173 -6.69 11.95 3.48
N ALA A 174 -5.75 12.58 2.77
CA ALA A 174 -5.07 13.81 3.21
C ALA A 174 -6.06 14.96 3.45
N TYR A 175 -6.98 15.19 2.50
CA TYR A 175 -8.03 16.18 2.63
C TYR A 175 -8.97 15.86 3.81
N TYR A 176 -9.32 14.59 4.01
CA TYR A 176 -10.18 14.21 5.14
C TYR A 176 -9.52 14.42 6.50
N LEU A 177 -8.21 14.22 6.58
CA LEU A 177 -7.44 14.45 7.80
C LEU A 177 -7.29 15.95 8.11
N ASN A 178 -6.84 16.75 7.14
CA ASN A 178 -6.37 18.12 7.42
C ASN A 178 -7.29 19.23 6.90
N LYS A 179 -8.25 18.91 6.03
CA LYS A 179 -9.12 19.89 5.34
C LYS A 179 -8.38 20.92 4.48
N GLU A 180 -7.13 20.63 4.11
CA GLU A 180 -6.35 21.44 3.17
C GLU A 180 -6.91 21.27 1.75
N GLU A 181 -7.45 22.37 1.19
CA GLU A 181 -8.14 22.36 -0.11
C GLU A 181 -7.22 21.97 -1.27
N GLU A 182 -5.90 22.19 -1.15
CA GLU A 182 -4.93 21.78 -2.15
C GLU A 182 -5.04 20.27 -2.47
N TYR A 183 -5.18 19.42 -1.45
CA TYR A 183 -5.35 17.98 -1.68
C TYR A 183 -6.68 17.63 -2.33
N LEU A 184 -7.76 18.36 -2.03
CA LEU A 184 -9.03 18.18 -2.72
C LEU A 184 -8.91 18.56 -4.20
N ASN A 185 -8.24 19.69 -4.48
CA ASN A 185 -8.02 20.16 -5.85
C ASN A 185 -7.14 19.19 -6.65
N LEU A 186 -6.08 18.66 -6.04
CA LEU A 186 -5.25 17.61 -6.63
C LEU A 186 -6.07 16.33 -6.87
N ALA A 187 -6.86 15.87 -5.89
CA ALA A 187 -7.71 14.69 -6.06
C ALA A 187 -8.68 14.86 -7.24
N ILE A 188 -9.33 16.01 -7.37
CA ILE A 188 -10.24 16.31 -8.49
C ILE A 188 -9.48 16.36 -9.82
N LYS A 189 -8.34 17.06 -9.88
CA LYS A 189 -7.51 17.17 -11.08
C LYS A 189 -7.10 15.79 -11.59
N PHE A 190 -6.47 14.98 -10.73
CA PHE A 190 -6.02 13.64 -11.10
C PHE A 190 -7.18 12.69 -11.39
N THR A 191 -8.36 12.88 -10.77
CA THR A 191 -9.57 12.11 -11.14
C THR A 191 -10.03 12.44 -12.55
N ARG A 192 -10.02 13.70 -12.96
CA ARG A 192 -10.36 14.08 -14.34
C ARG A 192 -9.38 13.50 -15.35
N GLU A 193 -8.08 13.51 -15.04
CA GLU A 193 -7.07 12.84 -15.87
C GLU A 193 -7.31 11.33 -15.97
N ALA A 194 -7.55 10.67 -14.83
CA ALA A 194 -7.80 9.25 -14.75
C ALA A 194 -9.12 8.82 -15.43
N ASN A 195 -10.13 9.68 -15.45
CA ASN A 195 -11.40 9.42 -16.13
C ASN A 195 -11.22 9.27 -17.65
N ASN A 196 -10.10 9.69 -18.24
CA ASN A 196 -9.76 9.39 -19.64
C ASN A 196 -9.50 7.88 -19.89
N PHE A 197 -9.25 7.10 -18.84
CA PHE A 197 -9.16 5.63 -18.92
C PHE A 197 -10.53 4.97 -18.99
N PHE A 198 -11.63 5.72 -18.88
CA PHE A 198 -12.98 5.19 -18.96
C PHE A 198 -13.60 5.48 -20.34
N GLU A 199 -13.98 4.41 -21.03
CA GLU A 199 -14.86 4.49 -22.21
C GLU A 199 -16.20 3.81 -21.87
N LYS A 200 -16.33 2.53 -22.25
CA LYS A 200 -17.39 1.64 -21.75
C LYS A 200 -16.94 0.90 -20.48
N PHE A 201 -15.68 0.53 -20.42
CA PHE A 201 -15.05 -0.05 -19.24
C PHE A 201 -13.86 0.80 -18.84
N TRP A 202 -13.37 0.60 -17.63
CA TRP A 202 -12.06 1.10 -17.23
C TRP A 202 -10.97 0.30 -17.94
N TYR A 203 -10.00 0.99 -18.52
CA TYR A 203 -8.79 0.36 -19.03
C TYR A 203 -7.65 0.52 -18.02
N PHE A 204 -6.79 -0.48 -17.92
CA PHE A 204 -5.61 -0.45 -17.07
C PHE A 204 -4.51 0.44 -17.67
N SER A 205 -4.31 0.38 -18.99
CA SER A 205 -3.36 1.21 -19.75
C SER A 205 -4.05 1.84 -20.96
N LEU A 206 -3.67 3.08 -21.27
CA LEU A 206 -4.03 3.76 -22.52
C LEU A 206 -2.94 3.66 -23.59
N ASP A 207 -1.68 3.53 -23.17
CA ASP A 207 -0.53 3.39 -24.06
C ASP A 207 -0.19 1.90 -24.28
N GLY A 208 0.27 1.56 -25.49
CA GLY A 208 0.62 0.18 -25.86
C GLY A 208 -0.62 -0.70 -26.05
N PHE A 209 -0.82 -1.67 -25.16
CA PHE A 209 -1.95 -2.61 -25.22
C PHE A 209 -3.08 -2.16 -24.30
N LYS A 210 -4.23 -1.81 -24.88
CA LYS A 210 -5.46 -1.52 -24.13
C LYS A 210 -5.99 -2.79 -23.47
N THR A 211 -5.86 -2.86 -22.15
CA THR A 211 -6.38 -3.98 -21.34
C THR A 211 -7.49 -3.46 -20.44
N ILE A 212 -8.62 -4.17 -20.39
CA ILE A 212 -9.72 -3.81 -19.47
C ILE A 212 -9.27 -4.09 -18.03
N ALA A 213 -9.42 -3.09 -17.15
CA ALA A 213 -9.23 -3.24 -15.72
C ALA A 213 -10.41 -4.02 -15.11
N ASP A 214 -10.10 -5.02 -14.29
CA ASP A 214 -11.13 -5.80 -13.60
C ASP A 214 -11.52 -5.18 -12.27
N VAL A 215 -12.68 -5.57 -11.73
CA VAL A 215 -13.19 -5.22 -10.40
C VAL A 215 -12.93 -6.30 -9.35
N PHE A 216 -12.18 -7.33 -9.71
CA PHE A 216 -11.72 -8.35 -8.77
C PHE A 216 -10.61 -7.78 -7.90
N ASP A 217 -10.81 -7.84 -6.60
CA ASP A 217 -9.80 -7.54 -5.60
C ASP A 217 -8.80 -8.72 -5.57
N GLU A 218 -7.51 -8.41 -5.58
CA GLU A 218 -6.45 -9.40 -5.42
C GLU A 218 -5.88 -9.33 -3.99
N SER A 219 -4.55 -9.36 -3.84
CA SER A 219 -3.89 -9.06 -2.57
C SER A 219 -4.17 -7.63 -2.06
N TYR A 220 -4.66 -6.77 -2.94
CA TYR A 220 -5.12 -5.41 -2.67
C TYR A 220 -6.33 -5.06 -3.57
N PRO A 221 -7.08 -3.98 -3.26
CA PRO A 221 -8.27 -3.65 -4.01
C PRO A 221 -8.03 -3.32 -5.49
N SER A 222 -8.99 -3.68 -6.33
CA SER A 222 -8.96 -3.37 -7.77
C SER A 222 -8.82 -1.86 -8.02
N SER A 223 -7.99 -1.48 -9.01
CA SER A 223 -7.86 -0.11 -9.48
C SER A 223 -9.16 0.44 -10.07
N ALA A 224 -9.93 -0.36 -10.82
CA ALA A 224 -11.23 0.03 -11.34
C ALA A 224 -12.24 0.29 -10.21
N SER A 225 -12.32 -0.62 -9.23
CA SER A 225 -13.20 -0.44 -8.06
C SER A 225 -12.81 0.77 -7.23
N LEU A 226 -11.51 1.02 -7.05
CA LEU A 226 -11.01 2.18 -6.33
C LEU A 226 -11.28 3.49 -7.07
N MET A 227 -11.18 3.50 -8.40
CA MET A 227 -11.59 4.66 -9.21
C MET A 227 -13.08 4.95 -9.13
N ILE A 228 -13.94 3.93 -9.11
CA ILE A 228 -15.38 4.12 -8.89
C ILE A 228 -15.60 4.77 -7.51
N LEU A 229 -14.92 4.28 -6.46
CA LEU A 229 -15.04 4.84 -5.12
C LEU A 229 -14.54 6.29 -5.04
N ASN A 230 -13.41 6.61 -5.68
CA ASN A 230 -12.86 7.95 -5.73
C ASN A 230 -13.83 8.92 -6.44
N ASN A 231 -14.37 8.52 -7.58
CA ASN A 231 -15.41 9.29 -8.28
C ASN A 231 -16.63 9.50 -7.36
N ILE A 232 -17.13 8.46 -6.67
CA ILE A 232 -18.25 8.60 -5.72
C ILE A 232 -17.94 9.61 -4.61
N ARG A 233 -16.75 9.55 -4.01
CA ARG A 233 -16.33 10.44 -2.91
C ARG A 233 -16.20 11.89 -3.36
N LEU A 234 -15.72 12.11 -4.58
CA LEU A 234 -15.47 13.43 -5.13
C LEU A 234 -16.68 14.06 -5.84
N ASN A 235 -17.66 13.27 -6.28
CA ASN A 235 -18.76 13.71 -7.14
C ASN A 235 -19.51 14.96 -6.62
N LYS A 236 -19.71 15.06 -5.30
CA LYS A 236 -20.40 16.21 -4.68
C LYS A 236 -19.59 17.50 -4.73
N PHE A 237 -18.26 17.41 -4.78
CA PHE A 237 -17.36 18.57 -4.86
C PHE A 237 -17.22 19.10 -6.29
N VAL A 238 -17.67 18.32 -7.28
CA VAL A 238 -17.68 18.68 -8.70
C VAL A 238 -19.12 18.76 -9.24
N SER A 239 -20.09 19.03 -8.36
CA SER A 239 -21.49 19.25 -8.74
C SER A 239 -22.10 18.15 -9.62
N GLY A 240 -21.73 16.90 -9.38
CA GLY A 240 -22.29 15.76 -10.10
C GLY A 240 -21.57 15.39 -11.41
N GLU A 241 -20.47 16.06 -11.78
CA GLU A 241 -19.69 15.80 -13.02
C GLU A 241 -19.37 14.31 -13.24
N PHE A 242 -19.12 13.54 -12.18
CA PHE A 242 -18.69 12.14 -12.27
C PHE A 242 -19.84 11.12 -12.27
N SER A 243 -21.09 11.58 -12.20
CA SER A 243 -22.26 10.70 -12.00
C SER A 243 -22.44 9.66 -13.11
N ASP A 244 -22.22 10.04 -14.37
CA ASP A 244 -22.40 9.14 -15.51
C ASP A 244 -21.34 8.03 -15.52
N ILE A 245 -20.08 8.36 -15.23
CA ILE A 245 -19.00 7.36 -15.13
C ILE A 245 -19.29 6.39 -13.99
N ILE A 246 -19.76 6.88 -12.84
CA ILE A 246 -20.14 6.02 -11.69
C ILE A 246 -21.26 5.06 -12.09
N ASN A 247 -22.35 5.59 -12.66
CA ASN A 247 -23.52 4.81 -13.10
C ASN A 247 -23.13 3.73 -14.11
N ASN A 248 -22.39 4.12 -15.15
CA ASN A 248 -21.98 3.22 -16.21
C ASN A 248 -21.00 2.16 -15.70
N SER A 249 -20.05 2.53 -14.84
CA SER A 249 -19.13 1.57 -14.22
C SER A 249 -19.89 0.49 -13.43
N ILE A 250 -20.76 0.88 -12.49
CA ILE A 250 -21.52 -0.06 -11.67
C ILE A 250 -22.39 -0.97 -12.54
N LYS A 251 -23.05 -0.40 -13.56
CA LYS A 251 -23.87 -1.16 -14.52
C LYS A 251 -23.03 -2.18 -15.29
N ASN A 252 -21.89 -1.78 -15.82
CA ASN A 252 -21.07 -2.62 -16.69
C ASN A 252 -20.37 -3.76 -15.94
N TYR A 253 -20.08 -3.59 -14.64
CA TYR A 253 -19.56 -4.66 -13.79
C TYR A 253 -20.65 -5.41 -12.99
N SER A 254 -21.93 -5.07 -13.13
CA SER A 254 -23.02 -5.59 -12.30
C SER A 254 -23.08 -7.12 -12.24
N THR A 255 -22.83 -7.82 -13.35
CA THR A 255 -22.80 -9.29 -13.39
C THR A 255 -21.66 -9.89 -12.57
N LYS A 256 -20.47 -9.26 -12.57
CA LYS A 256 -19.34 -9.73 -11.75
C LYS A 256 -19.62 -9.47 -10.28
N ILE A 257 -20.10 -8.28 -9.95
CA ILE A 257 -20.44 -7.85 -8.58
C ILE A 257 -21.50 -8.79 -7.98
N SER A 258 -22.53 -9.17 -8.74
CA SER A 258 -23.61 -10.03 -8.23
C SER A 258 -23.20 -11.50 -8.11
N LYS A 259 -22.38 -11.99 -9.05
CA LYS A 259 -21.98 -13.41 -9.10
C LYS A 259 -20.81 -13.75 -8.17
N TYR A 260 -19.93 -12.78 -7.91
CA TYR A 260 -18.68 -12.98 -7.17
C TYR A 260 -18.42 -11.90 -6.10
N PRO A 261 -19.39 -11.56 -5.24
CA PRO A 261 -19.28 -10.44 -4.30
C PRO A 261 -18.08 -10.56 -3.33
N GLN A 262 -17.68 -11.78 -2.98
CA GLN A 262 -16.53 -12.06 -2.12
C GLN A 262 -15.18 -11.70 -2.76
N TYR A 263 -15.12 -11.68 -4.10
CA TYR A 263 -13.93 -11.31 -4.85
C TYR A 263 -14.01 -9.87 -5.37
N THR A 264 -15.12 -9.16 -5.18
CA THR A 264 -15.33 -7.79 -5.64
C THR A 264 -15.82 -6.90 -4.50
N ALA A 265 -15.23 -7.06 -3.31
CA ALA A 265 -15.74 -6.46 -2.07
C ALA A 265 -15.79 -4.93 -2.17
N LEU A 266 -14.76 -4.30 -2.75
CA LEU A 266 -14.76 -2.84 -2.94
C LEU A 266 -15.83 -2.39 -3.95
N ALA A 267 -16.04 -3.14 -5.03
CA ALA A 267 -17.06 -2.84 -6.03
C ALA A 267 -18.49 -2.96 -5.45
N VAL A 268 -18.74 -3.98 -4.62
CA VAL A 268 -20.01 -4.15 -3.89
C VAL A 268 -20.27 -2.93 -3.02
N LYS A 269 -19.26 -2.50 -2.26
CA LYS A 269 -19.36 -1.28 -1.45
C LYS A 269 -19.73 -0.06 -2.29
N CYS A 270 -19.08 0.14 -3.44
CA CYS A 270 -19.40 1.25 -4.34
C CYS A 270 -20.86 1.21 -4.81
N ALA A 271 -21.34 0.03 -5.21
CA ALA A 271 -22.72 -0.14 -5.68
C ALA A 271 -23.74 0.19 -4.58
N LEU A 272 -23.48 -0.24 -3.33
CA LEU A 272 -24.33 0.06 -2.18
C LEU A 272 -24.29 1.56 -1.83
N GLU A 273 -23.09 2.15 -1.69
CA GLU A 273 -22.95 3.59 -1.37
C GLU A 273 -23.62 4.47 -2.41
N TRP A 274 -23.50 4.13 -3.70
CA TRP A 274 -24.12 4.92 -4.77
C TRP A 274 -25.65 4.75 -4.81
N LYS A 275 -26.15 3.54 -4.60
CA LYS A 275 -27.60 3.27 -4.58
C LYS A 275 -28.30 3.97 -3.41
N PHE A 276 -27.67 3.99 -2.24
CA PHE A 276 -28.27 4.51 -1.01
C PHE A 276 -27.89 5.96 -0.68
N LYS A 277 -27.08 6.62 -1.52
CA LYS A 277 -26.76 8.05 -1.37
C LYS A 277 -27.96 8.99 -1.49
N ASN A 278 -29.08 8.49 -2.02
CA ASN A 278 -30.33 9.22 -2.21
C ASN A 278 -31.39 8.91 -1.14
N TYR A 279 -31.02 8.25 -0.03
CA TYR A 279 -31.88 8.03 1.14
C TYR A 279 -31.27 8.66 2.40
#